data_AF-A0A919VER2-F1
#
_entry.id   AF-A0A919VER2-F1
#
_cell.length_a   1.000
_cell.length_b   1.000
_cell.length_c   1.000
_cell.angle_alpha   90.00
_cell.angle_beta   90.00
_cell.angle_gamma   90.00
#
_symmetry.space_group_name_H-M   'P 1'
#
loop_
_entity.id
_entity.type
_entity.pdbx_description
1 polymer ?
#
loop_
_entity_poly.entity_id
_entity_poly.type
_entity_poly.pdbx_seq_one_letter_code
_entity_poly.pdbx_strand_id
1 'polypeptide(L)'
;MILNITLGFVIPWIFGIILYFKDKKTLLVVAPFHGLISYTVNEFGYHFNFWRLIPVHIHDDYTSLSTNIGLYPILGSYLIYYIQKKKNNPLIYIFIFTFITTVMEYVGFLTGLVTYGNGWNVGWTFLSYLLPYTVAYLYYKKLRKLGVFR
;
A
#
# COMPACT_ATOMS: atom_id res chain seq x y z
N MET A 1 2.01 6.52 18.40
CA MET A 1 2.00 5.04 18.34
C MET A 1 0.59 4.47 18.18
N ILE A 2 -0.32 4.58 19.16
CA ILE A 2 -1.69 4.01 19.06
C ILE A 2 -2.43 4.52 17.82
N LEU A 3 -2.40 5.83 17.56
CA LEU A 3 -3.01 6.42 16.37
C LEU A 3 -2.50 5.77 15.07
N ASN A 4 -1.20 5.56 14.94
CA ASN A 4 -0.60 4.98 13.74
C ASN A 4 -0.95 3.50 13.57
N ILE A 5 -1.04 2.74 14.66
CA ILE A 5 -1.50 1.35 14.61
C ILE A 5 -2.97 1.31 14.21
N THR A 6 -3.79 2.21 14.75
CA THR A 6 -5.21 2.30 14.41
C THR A 6 -5.41 2.64 12.93
N LEU A 7 -4.73 3.68 12.43
CA LEU A 7 -4.83 4.13 11.04
C LEU A 7 -4.14 3.17 10.05
N GLY A 8 -2.99 2.62 10.43
CA GLY A 8 -2.14 1.79 9.57
C GLY A 8 -2.54 0.32 9.56
N PHE A 9 -3.19 -0.19 10.61
CA PHE A 9 -3.53 -1.62 10.74
C PHE A 9 -5.01 -1.86 11.04
N VAL A 10 -5.54 -1.33 12.15
CA VAL A 10 -6.89 -1.69 12.63
C VAL A 10 -7.96 -1.30 11.61
N ILE A 11 -7.99 -0.04 11.17
CA ILE A 11 -8.97 0.44 10.19
C ILE A 11 -8.80 -0.31 8.85
N PRO A 12 -7.60 -0.43 8.25
CA PRO A 12 -7.41 -1.22 7.05
C PRO A 12 -7.92 -2.65 7.16
N TRP A 13 -7.68 -3.34 8.29
CA TRP A 13 -8.15 -4.72 8.45
C TRP A 13 -9.66 -4.86 8.61
N ILE A 14 -10.38 -3.83 9.07
CA ILE A 14 -11.85 -3.81 8.97
C ILE A 14 -12.27 -3.91 7.49
N PHE A 15 -11.63 -3.13 6.60
CA PHE A 15 -11.85 -3.27 5.15
C PHE A 15 -11.34 -4.61 4.61
N GLY A 16 -10.24 -5.13 5.13
CA GLY A 16 -9.75 -6.46 4.82
C GLY A 16 -10.78 -7.56 5.10
N ILE A 17 -11.44 -7.53 6.26
CA ILE A 17 -12.53 -8.45 6.62
C ILE A 17 -13.71 -8.31 5.65
N ILE A 18 -14.10 -7.07 5.31
CA ILE A 18 -15.15 -6.83 4.31
C ILE A 18 -14.75 -7.45 2.95
N LEU A 19 -13.50 -7.29 2.53
CA LEU A 19 -12.99 -7.87 1.30
C LEU A 19 -12.93 -9.40 1.38
N TYR A 20 -12.59 -9.98 2.53
CA TYR A 20 -12.59 -11.43 2.74
C TYR A 20 -13.95 -12.06 2.40
N PHE A 21 -15.05 -11.45 2.86
CA PHE A 21 -16.39 -11.94 2.56
C PHE A 21 -16.81 -11.71 1.10
N LYS A 22 -16.22 -10.74 0.40
CA LYS A 22 -16.52 -10.45 -1.02
C LYS A 22 -15.67 -11.27 -2.00
N ASP A 23 -14.40 -11.44 -1.68
CA ASP A 23 -13.38 -12.11 -2.50
C ASP A 23 -12.15 -12.48 -1.65
N LYS A 24 -12.33 -13.51 -0.80
CA LYS A 24 -11.26 -14.09 0.02
C LYS A 24 -10.02 -14.47 -0.78
N LYS A 25 -10.18 -14.89 -2.03
CA LYS A 25 -9.06 -15.36 -2.85
C LYS A 25 -8.12 -14.23 -3.19
N THR A 26 -8.67 -13.10 -3.62
CA THR A 26 -7.87 -11.90 -3.89
C THR A 26 -7.13 -11.45 -2.64
N LEU A 27 -7.81 -11.35 -1.49
CA LEU A 27 -7.17 -10.95 -0.24
C LEU A 27 -6.02 -11.89 0.15
N LEU A 28 -6.27 -13.20 0.23
CA LEU A 28 -5.28 -14.17 0.72
C LEU A 28 -4.06 -14.32 -0.20
N VAL A 29 -4.20 -14.03 -1.49
CA VAL A 29 -3.11 -14.16 -2.47
C VAL A 29 -2.36 -12.84 -2.67
N VAL A 30 -3.06 -11.70 -2.68
CA VAL A 30 -2.47 -10.39 -2.99
C VAL A 30 -1.90 -9.71 -1.76
N ALA A 31 -2.59 -9.78 -0.61
CA ALA A 31 -2.16 -9.09 0.61
C ALA A 31 -0.72 -9.45 1.03
N PRO A 32 -0.30 -10.73 1.15
CA PRO A 32 1.06 -11.04 1.57
C PRO A 32 2.12 -10.55 0.57
N PHE A 33 1.86 -10.68 -0.73
CA PHE A 33 2.78 -10.19 -1.76
C PHE A 33 2.92 -8.67 -1.74
N HIS A 34 1.80 -7.96 -1.63
CA HIS A 34 1.82 -6.49 -1.61
C HIS A 34 2.39 -5.94 -0.29
N GLY A 35 2.22 -6.65 0.82
CA GLY A 35 2.91 -6.34 2.08
C GLY A 35 4.42 -6.47 1.98
N LEU A 36 4.91 -7.51 1.30
CA LEU A 36 6.35 -7.67 1.03
C LEU A 36 6.90 -6.53 0.16
N ILE A 37 6.17 -6.15 -0.90
CA ILE A 37 6.56 -5.00 -1.74
C ILE A 37 6.62 -3.72 -0.90
N SER A 38 5.58 -3.47 -0.11
CA SER A 38 5.51 -2.30 0.76
C SER A 38 6.69 -2.23 1.72
N TYR A 39 6.98 -3.35 2.40
CA TYR A 39 8.14 -3.45 3.28
C TYR A 39 9.43 -3.11 2.55
N THR A 40 9.65 -3.72 1.38
CA THR A 40 10.86 -3.48 0.56
C THR A 40 11.01 -2.01 0.15
N VAL A 41 9.93 -1.37 -0.30
CA VAL A 41 9.95 0.02 -0.74
C VAL A 41 10.16 0.97 0.42
N ASN A 42 9.53 0.71 1.57
CA ASN A 42 9.73 1.50 2.78
C ASN A 42 11.15 1.35 3.33
N GLU A 43 11.69 0.14 3.40
CA GLU A 43 13.09 -0.07 3.80
C GLU A 43 14.06 0.69 2.89
N PHE A 44 13.84 0.67 1.57
CA PHE A 44 14.61 1.47 0.63
C PHE A 44 14.48 2.97 0.92
N GLY A 45 13.25 3.48 1.07
CA GLY A 45 12.99 4.89 1.38
C GLY A 45 13.63 5.36 2.68
N TYR A 46 13.57 4.51 3.71
CA TYR A 46 14.14 4.78 5.03
C TYR A 46 15.66 4.73 5.02
N HIS A 47 16.26 3.78 4.31
CA HIS A 47 17.70 3.66 4.17
C HIS A 47 18.32 4.91 3.52
N PHE A 48 17.67 5.45 2.49
CA PHE A 48 18.10 6.65 1.80
C PHE A 48 17.55 7.95 2.42
N ASN A 49 16.90 7.90 3.59
CA ASN A 49 16.28 9.05 4.27
C ASN A 49 15.39 9.92 3.37
N PHE A 50 14.66 9.29 2.45
CA PHE A 50 13.70 9.98 1.57
C PHE A 50 12.41 10.33 2.31
N TRP A 51 11.86 9.40 3.07
CA TRP A 51 10.73 9.65 3.96
C TRP A 51 10.87 8.87 5.26
N ARG A 52 10.08 9.21 6.27
CA ARG A 52 9.97 8.44 7.53
C ARG A 52 8.57 8.59 8.11
N LEU A 53 8.00 7.49 8.61
CA LEU A 53 6.78 7.52 9.40
C LEU A 53 7.11 7.79 10.88
N ILE A 54 6.41 8.73 11.51
CA ILE A 54 6.60 9.20 12.90
C ILE A 54 5.85 8.28 13.88
N PRO A 55 6.32 8.01 15.13
CA PRO A 55 7.35 8.73 15.87
C PRO A 55 8.79 8.33 15.55
N VAL A 56 9.65 9.34 15.39
CA VAL A 56 11.10 9.25 15.10
C VAL A 56 11.91 8.80 16.32
N HIS A 57 11.31 8.15 17.31
CA HIS A 57 12.13 7.47 18.31
C HIS A 57 12.84 6.33 17.60
N ILE A 58 14.17 6.38 17.62
CA ILE A 58 15.11 5.86 16.61
C ILE A 58 15.07 4.33 16.40
N HIS A 59 14.14 3.62 17.03
CA HIS A 59 13.95 2.17 16.92
C HIS A 59 12.48 1.70 16.83
N ASP A 60 11.50 2.60 16.64
CA ASP A 60 10.08 2.22 16.59
C ASP A 60 9.63 1.74 15.19
N ASP A 61 10.14 0.57 14.78
CA ASP A 61 9.73 -0.16 13.56
C ASP A 61 8.24 -0.57 13.57
N TYR A 62 7.53 -0.38 14.68
CA TYR A 62 6.12 -0.75 14.82
C TYR A 62 5.17 0.08 13.94
N THR A 63 5.50 1.35 13.67
CA THR A 63 4.65 2.22 12.83
C THR A 63 4.80 1.89 11.34
N SER A 64 6.02 1.62 10.89
CA SER A 64 6.26 1.13 9.53
C SER A 64 5.70 -0.27 9.35
N LEU A 65 5.87 -1.14 10.36
CA LEU A 65 5.30 -2.48 10.34
C LEU A 65 3.77 -2.43 10.19
N SER A 66 3.06 -1.63 11.00
CA SER A 66 1.59 -1.57 10.98
C SER A 66 1.05 -1.21 9.60
N THR A 67 1.64 -0.23 8.92
CA THR A 67 1.26 0.16 7.56
C THR A 67 1.66 -0.90 6.52
N ASN A 68 2.85 -1.48 6.63
CA ASN A 68 3.36 -2.53 5.74
C ASN A 68 2.52 -3.82 5.76
N ILE A 69 1.92 -4.18 6.90
CA ILE A 69 1.08 -5.38 7.03
C ILE A 69 -0.42 -5.09 7.10
N GLY A 70 -0.81 -3.81 7.08
CA GLY A 70 -2.19 -3.35 7.13
C GLY A 70 -2.55 -2.56 5.88
N LEU A 71 -2.34 -1.24 5.93
CA LEU A 71 -2.79 -0.30 4.91
C LEU A 71 -2.43 -0.74 3.48
N TYR A 72 -1.15 -0.97 3.21
CA TYR A 72 -0.70 -1.25 1.84
C TYR A 72 -1.21 -2.60 1.31
N PRO A 73 -1.09 -3.74 2.04
CA PRO A 73 -1.70 -5.01 1.63
C PRO A 73 -3.18 -4.93 1.28
N ILE A 74 -3.94 -4.18 2.08
CA ILE A 74 -5.38 -4.04 1.88
C ILE A 74 -5.66 -3.19 0.64
N LEU A 75 -4.98 -2.05 0.46
CA LEU A 75 -5.13 -1.23 -0.75
C LEU A 75 -4.74 -2.00 -2.01
N GLY A 76 -3.62 -2.72 -1.99
CA GLY A 76 -3.20 -3.59 -3.10
C GLY A 76 -4.23 -4.68 -3.41
N SER A 77 -4.85 -5.27 -2.39
CA SER A 77 -5.91 -6.27 -2.56
C SER A 77 -7.17 -5.66 -3.19
N TYR A 78 -7.58 -4.47 -2.74
CA TYR A 78 -8.72 -3.76 -3.33
C TYR A 78 -8.47 -3.33 -4.77
N LEU A 79 -7.25 -2.88 -5.11
CA LEU A 79 -6.86 -2.59 -6.50
C LEU A 79 -7.15 -3.80 -7.39
N ILE A 80 -6.64 -4.98 -7.02
CA ILE A 80 -6.81 -6.20 -7.81
C ILE A 80 -8.27 -6.66 -7.83
N TYR A 81 -9.01 -6.51 -6.73
CA TYR A 81 -10.44 -6.79 -6.68
C TYR A 81 -11.23 -5.93 -7.68
N TYR A 82 -10.97 -4.62 -7.74
CA TYR A 82 -11.65 -3.74 -8.68
C TYR A 82 -11.26 -4.00 -10.14
N ILE A 83 -9.98 -4.26 -10.41
CA ILE A 83 -9.51 -4.65 -11.75
C ILE A 83 -10.19 -5.95 -12.23
N GLN A 84 -10.46 -6.90 -11.35
CA GLN A 84 -11.18 -8.13 -11.69
C GLN A 84 -12.67 -7.87 -11.96
N LYS A 85 -13.32 -7.09 -11.11
CA LYS A 85 -14.77 -6.86 -11.19
C LYS A 85 -15.17 -5.91 -12.30
N LYS A 86 -14.30 -4.96 -12.66
CA LYS A 86 -14.61 -3.92 -13.64
C LYS A 86 -13.87 -4.22 -14.94
N LYS A 87 -14.60 -4.34 -16.04
CA LYS A 87 -14.05 -4.59 -17.39
C LYS A 87 -13.37 -3.37 -18.02
N ASN A 88 -13.01 -2.37 -17.21
CA ASN A 88 -12.38 -1.13 -17.68
C ASN A 88 -10.86 -1.31 -17.76
N ASN A 89 -10.17 -0.33 -18.34
CA ASN A 89 -8.71 -0.34 -18.43
C ASN A 89 -8.08 -0.41 -17.01
N PRO A 90 -7.27 -1.44 -16.70
CA PRO A 90 -6.62 -1.58 -15.39
C PRO A 90 -5.78 -0.38 -14.96
N LEU A 91 -5.23 0.36 -15.93
CA LEU A 91 -4.43 1.56 -15.68
C LEU A 91 -5.24 2.62 -14.90
N ILE A 92 -6.54 2.75 -15.16
CA ILE A 92 -7.41 3.70 -14.45
C ILE A 92 -7.37 3.43 -12.95
N TYR A 93 -7.51 2.17 -12.55
CA TYR A 93 -7.48 1.79 -11.14
C TYR A 93 -6.09 1.97 -10.53
N ILE A 94 -5.03 1.65 -11.26
CA ILE A 94 -3.65 1.89 -10.81
C ILE A 94 -3.45 3.38 -10.52
N PHE A 95 -3.86 4.26 -11.44
CA PHE A 95 -3.77 5.71 -11.24
C PHE A 95 -4.62 6.20 -10.05
N ILE A 96 -5.86 5.71 -9.92
CA ILE A 96 -6.73 6.06 -8.78
C ILE A 96 -6.10 5.64 -7.45
N PHE A 97 -5.63 4.40 -7.32
CA PHE A 97 -5.03 3.91 -6.07
C PHE A 97 -3.72 4.62 -5.75
N THR A 98 -2.89 4.88 -6.76
CA THR A 98 -1.67 5.70 -6.61
C THR A 98 -2.01 7.08 -6.08
N PHE A 99 -3.00 7.75 -6.69
CA PHE A 99 -3.43 9.08 -6.28
C PHE A 99 -3.99 9.09 -4.85
N ILE A 100 -4.90 8.15 -4.51
CA ILE A 100 -5.46 8.03 -3.16
C ILE A 100 -4.35 7.85 -2.13
N THR A 101 -3.41 6.94 -2.38
CA THR A 101 -2.31 6.65 -1.45
C THR A 101 -1.38 7.86 -1.28
N THR A 102 -1.10 8.57 -2.38
CA THR A 102 -0.31 9.82 -2.36
C THR A 102 -1.01 10.91 -1.54
N VAL A 103 -2.32 11.08 -1.71
CA VAL A 103 -3.11 12.04 -0.91
C VAL A 103 -3.10 11.65 0.57
N MET A 104 -3.25 10.36 0.89
CA MET A 104 -3.18 9.89 2.27
C MET A 104 -1.82 10.18 2.91
N GLU A 105 -0.72 9.93 2.19
CA GLU A 105 0.63 10.26 2.68
C GLU A 105 0.81 11.77 2.83
N TYR A 106 0.33 12.57 1.87
CA TYR A 106 0.41 14.02 1.95
C TYR A 106 -0.37 14.59 3.14
N VAL A 107 -1.55 14.05 3.45
CA VAL A 107 -2.26 14.36 4.69
C VAL A 107 -1.44 13.93 5.92
N GLY A 108 -0.79 12.76 5.86
CA GLY A 108 0.17 12.32 6.86
C GLY A 108 1.33 13.31 7.05
N PHE A 109 1.84 13.88 5.97
CA PHE A 109 2.89 14.89 6.00
C PHE A 109 2.40 16.19 6.66
N LEU A 110 1.23 16.70 6.25
CA LEU A 110 0.64 17.90 6.85
C LEU A 110 0.30 17.74 8.34
N THR A 111 0.00 16.53 8.79
CA THR A 111 -0.32 16.21 10.19
C THR A 111 0.91 15.85 11.02
N GLY A 112 2.11 15.85 10.43
CA GLY A 112 3.35 15.46 11.11
C GLY A 112 3.42 13.97 11.44
N LEU A 113 2.70 13.12 10.71
CA LEU A 113 2.80 11.66 10.77
C LEU A 113 3.84 11.12 9.78
N VAL A 114 4.20 11.91 8.77
CA VAL A 114 5.20 11.60 7.74
C VAL A 114 6.18 12.75 7.65
N THR A 115 7.46 12.45 7.46
CA THR A 115 8.50 13.44 7.17
C THR A 115 9.15 13.12 5.83
N TYR A 116 9.56 14.17 5.12
CA TYR A 116 10.35 14.07 3.89
C TYR A 116 11.78 14.56 4.14
N GLY A 117 12.74 13.89 3.53
CA GLY A 117 14.16 14.20 3.60
C GLY A 117 14.82 14.09 2.22
N ASN A 118 16.08 14.50 2.10
CA ASN A 118 16.90 14.33 0.89
C ASN A 118 16.25 14.80 -0.42
N GLY A 119 15.50 15.91 -0.38
CA GLY A 119 14.82 16.47 -1.55
C GLY A 119 13.56 15.72 -2.00
N TRP A 120 13.12 14.73 -1.21
CA TRP A 120 11.88 14.01 -1.46
C TRP A 120 10.68 14.97 -1.39
N ASN A 121 9.69 14.70 -2.23
CA ASN A 121 8.48 15.51 -2.33
C ASN A 121 7.31 14.64 -2.79
N VAL A 122 6.10 15.22 -2.78
CA VAL A 122 4.86 14.51 -3.11
C VAL A 122 4.84 13.93 -4.53
N GLY A 123 5.57 14.52 -5.48
CA GLY A 123 5.71 13.97 -6.83
C GLY A 123 6.51 12.67 -6.84
N TRP A 124 7.59 12.59 -6.06
CA TRP A 124 8.35 11.35 -5.87
C TRP A 124 7.54 10.30 -5.12
N THR A 125 6.74 10.70 -4.13
CA THR A 125 5.76 9.82 -3.46
C THR A 125 4.77 9.22 -4.46
N PHE A 126 4.26 10.02 -5.40
CA PHE A 126 3.36 9.49 -6.43
C PHE A 126 4.04 8.39 -7.24
N LEU A 127 5.29 8.61 -7.67
CA LEU A 127 6.06 7.61 -8.42
C LEU A 127 6.39 6.37 -7.58
N SER A 128 6.69 6.54 -6.29
CA SER A 128 7.00 5.43 -5.38
C SER A 128 5.79 4.54 -5.11
N TYR A 129 4.56 5.05 -5.27
CA TYR A 129 3.33 4.24 -5.22
C TYR A 129 2.91 3.67 -6.57
N LEU A 130 3.18 4.38 -7.67
CA LEU A 130 2.84 3.92 -9.02
C LEU A 130 3.52 2.58 -9.34
N LEU A 131 4.78 2.44 -8.95
CA LEU A 131 5.57 1.23 -9.21
C LEU A 131 5.03 -0.01 -8.47
N PRO A 132 4.84 -0.01 -7.14
CA PRO A 132 4.23 -1.12 -6.39
C PRO A 132 2.88 -1.57 -6.91
N TYR A 133 1.98 -0.62 -7.22
CA TYR A 133 0.66 -0.97 -7.77
C TYR A 133 0.74 -1.58 -9.16
N THR A 134 1.69 -1.11 -9.98
CA THR A 134 1.97 -1.71 -11.29
C THR A 134 2.52 -3.12 -11.14
N VAL A 135 3.47 -3.35 -10.22
CA VAL A 135 4.02 -4.69 -9.92
C VAL A 135 2.93 -5.64 -9.41
N ALA A 136 2.03 -5.17 -8.54
CA ALA A 136 0.89 -5.94 -8.07
C ALA A 136 -0.03 -6.39 -9.21
N TYR A 137 -0.31 -5.49 -10.16
CA TYR A 137 -1.09 -5.81 -11.35
C TYR A 137 -0.39 -6.84 -12.25
N LEU A 138 0.93 -6.70 -12.47
CA LEU A 138 1.70 -7.66 -13.25
C LEU A 138 1.72 -9.05 -12.59
N TYR A 139 1.86 -9.10 -11.26
CA TYR A 139 1.75 -10.33 -10.48
C TYR A 139 0.38 -10.98 -10.66
N TYR A 140 -0.71 -10.23 -10.47
CA TYR A 140 -2.07 -10.69 -10.75
C TYR A 140 -2.23 -11.23 -12.18
N LYS A 141 -1.71 -10.53 -13.19
CA LYS A 141 -1.77 -10.95 -14.60
C LYS A 141 -1.05 -12.29 -14.80
N LYS A 142 0.09 -12.50 -14.14
CA LYS A 142 0.81 -13.78 -14.20
C LYS A 142 0.03 -14.90 -13.50
N LEU A 143 -0.55 -14.63 -12.32
CA LEU A 143 -1.40 -15.58 -11.62
C LEU A 143 -2.65 -15.98 -12.40
N ARG A 144 -3.26 -15.05 -13.14
CA ARG A 144 -4.38 -15.35 -14.05
C ARG A 144 -3.96 -16.29 -15.17
N LYS A 145 -2.76 -16.08 -15.77
CA LYS A 145 -2.21 -17.00 -16.79
C LYS A 145 -1.94 -18.40 -16.23
N LEU A 146 -1.64 -18.52 -14.94
CA LEU A 146 -1.41 -19.79 -14.25
C LEU A 146 -2.72 -20.46 -13.77
N GLY A 147 -3.89 -19.89 -14.08
CA GLY A 147 -5.18 -20.43 -13.64
C GLY A 147 -5.48 -20.23 -12.15
N VAL A 148 -4.65 -19.46 -11.44
CA VAL A 148 -4.92 -19.09 -10.05
C VAL A 148 -6.12 -18.18 -10.03
N PHE A 149 -6.21 -17.13 -10.85
CA PHE A 149 -7.44 -16.35 -11.01
C PHE A 149 -8.20 -16.80 -12.26
N ARG A 150 -9.54 -16.85 -12.17
CA ARG A 150 -10.42 -17.18 -13.30
C ARG A 150 -10.83 -15.91 -14.04
#